data_AF-A0A8S3JME8-F1
#
_entry.id   AF-A0A8S3JME8-F1
#
_cell.length_a   1.000
_cell.length_b   1.000
_cell.length_c   1.000
_cell.angle_alpha   90.00
_cell.angle_beta   90.00
_cell.angle_gamma   90.00
#
_symmetry.space_group_name_H-M   'P 1'
#
loop_
_entity.id
_entity.type
_entity.pdbx_description
1 polymer ?
#
loop_
_entity_poly.entity_id
_entity_poly.type
_entity_poly.pdbx_seq_one_letter_code
_entity_poly.pdbx_strand_id
1 'polypeptide(L)'
;GQCPGYDHFDPNEAGYWQLQIMYEFLTNTNNGSRPLLIESDDLLRDPKSMMIKYCDGIQEEFDPKMLHWKPLTLEELKASQGFNDAVQSSTEFKEIQHEYIPYPNVVRDTIKICMPIYEALKKFRI
;
A
#
# COMPACT_ATOMS: atom_id res chain seq x y z
N GLY A 1 18.58 5.40 10.15
CA GLY A 1 19.71 5.34 9.20
C GLY A 1 19.16 4.96 7.85
N GLN A 2 19.71 5.49 6.75
CA GLN A 2 19.28 5.11 5.40
C GLN A 2 19.65 3.63 5.13
N CYS A 3 18.72 2.88 4.54
CA CYS A 3 18.97 1.51 4.10
C CYS A 3 20.01 1.53 2.96
N PRO A 4 21.14 0.81 3.06
CA PRO A 4 22.14 0.76 1.99
C PRO A 4 21.52 0.22 0.68
N GLY A 5 21.74 0.91 -0.44
CA GLY A 5 21.26 0.49 -1.77
C GLY A 5 20.01 1.21 -2.29
N TYR A 6 19.40 2.11 -1.51
CA TYR A 6 18.25 2.92 -1.93
C TYR A 6 18.61 4.41 -1.97
N ASP A 7 19.50 4.80 -2.89
CA ASP A 7 20.01 6.17 -3.04
C ASP A 7 19.39 6.96 -4.20
N HIS A 8 18.63 6.30 -5.07
CA HIS A 8 17.98 6.91 -6.23
C HIS A 8 16.56 6.35 -6.46
N PHE A 9 15.80 7.07 -7.27
CA PHE A 9 14.45 6.68 -7.69
C PHE A 9 14.49 6.08 -9.09
N ASP A 10 14.02 4.84 -9.25
CA ASP A 10 13.79 4.20 -10.55
C ASP A 10 12.29 4.26 -10.91
N PRO A 11 11.90 4.96 -12.00
CA PRO A 11 10.52 4.97 -12.51
C PRO A 11 9.89 3.59 -12.70
N ASN A 12 10.68 2.57 -13.01
CA ASN A 12 10.18 1.22 -13.27
C ASN A 12 9.72 0.50 -12.00
N GLU A 13 10.16 0.96 -10.82
CA GLU A 13 9.79 0.42 -9.51
C GLU A 13 8.52 1.08 -8.94
N ALA A 14 7.95 2.09 -9.61
CA ALA A 14 6.71 2.75 -9.16
C ALA A 14 5.48 1.82 -9.16
N GLY A 15 5.52 0.71 -9.91
CA GLY A 15 4.58 -0.42 -9.78
C GLY A 15 3.17 -0.22 -10.38
N TYR A 16 2.76 0.98 -10.79
CA TYR A 16 1.39 1.23 -11.28
C TYR A 16 1.03 0.43 -12.54
N TRP A 17 1.95 0.28 -13.48
CA TRP A 17 1.72 -0.50 -14.70
C TRP A 17 1.51 -1.99 -14.39
N GLN A 18 2.37 -2.54 -13.52
CA GLN A 18 2.28 -3.92 -13.05
C GLN A 18 0.98 -4.15 -12.26
N LEU A 19 0.56 -3.18 -11.45
CA LEU A 19 -0.70 -3.23 -10.71
C LEU A 19 -1.91 -3.29 -11.65
N GLN A 20 -1.93 -2.49 -12.73
CA GLN A 20 -3.00 -2.55 -13.73
C GLN A 20 -3.05 -3.91 -14.42
N ILE A 21 -1.91 -4.41 -14.91
CA ILE A 21 -1.82 -5.72 -15.55
C ILE A 21 -2.34 -6.82 -14.61
N MET A 22 -1.90 -6.80 -13.35
CA MET A 22 -2.31 -7.79 -12.36
C MET A 22 -3.81 -7.70 -12.07
N TYR A 23 -4.35 -6.50 -11.92
CA TYR A 23 -5.77 -6.28 -11.68
C TYR A 23 -6.63 -6.78 -12.85
N GLU A 24 -6.26 -6.45 -14.09
CA GLU A 24 -6.95 -6.92 -15.29
C GLU A 24 -6.84 -8.45 -15.44
N PHE A 25 -5.65 -9.00 -15.22
CA PHE A 25 -5.42 -10.44 -15.27
C PHE A 25 -6.30 -11.19 -14.27
N LEU A 26 -6.29 -10.77 -13.00
CA LEU A 26 -7.11 -11.38 -11.95
C LEU A 26 -8.61 -11.24 -12.26
N THR A 27 -9.04 -10.09 -12.74
CA THR A 27 -10.44 -9.87 -13.15
C THR A 27 -10.84 -10.83 -14.27
N ASN A 28 -10.00 -10.96 -15.31
CA ASN A 28 -10.29 -11.79 -16.47
C ASN A 28 -10.25 -13.30 -16.13
N THR A 29 -9.30 -13.72 -15.30
CA THR A 29 -9.17 -15.12 -14.88
C THR A 29 -10.23 -15.53 -13.87
N ASN A 30 -10.83 -14.58 -13.15
CA ASN A 30 -11.90 -14.82 -12.18
C ASN A 30 -13.30 -14.50 -12.75
N ASN A 31 -13.55 -14.81 -14.03
CA ASN A 31 -14.86 -14.64 -14.70
C ASN A 31 -15.46 -13.21 -14.57
N GLY A 32 -14.62 -12.18 -14.58
CA GLY A 32 -15.03 -10.79 -14.43
C GLY A 32 -15.22 -10.33 -12.98
N SER A 33 -15.09 -11.22 -12.00
CA SER A 33 -15.07 -10.85 -10.58
C SER A 33 -13.76 -10.11 -10.28
N ARG A 34 -13.89 -8.89 -9.75
CA ARG A 34 -12.77 -7.97 -9.54
C ARG A 34 -12.08 -8.27 -8.20
N PRO A 35 -10.73 -8.23 -8.14
CA PRO A 35 -10.04 -8.30 -6.86
C PRO A 35 -10.35 -7.06 -6.02
N LEU A 36 -10.36 -7.21 -4.70
CA LEU A 36 -10.50 -6.07 -3.79
C LEU A 36 -9.31 -5.13 -3.97
N LEU A 37 -9.60 -3.83 -4.09
CA LEU A 37 -8.59 -2.79 -4.15
C LEU A 37 -8.76 -1.89 -2.93
N ILE A 38 -7.71 -1.79 -2.12
CA ILE A 38 -7.66 -0.93 -0.94
C ILE A 38 -6.70 0.21 -1.24
N GLU A 39 -7.16 1.43 -0.99
CA GLU A 39 -6.31 2.61 -1.02
C GLU A 39 -5.72 2.81 0.38
N SER A 40 -4.41 3.04 0.46
CA SER A 40 -3.69 3.05 1.72
C SER A 40 -4.13 4.18 2.65
N ASP A 41 -4.40 5.37 2.13
CA ASP A 41 -4.82 6.51 2.92
C ASP A 41 -6.23 6.30 3.47
N ASP A 42 -7.12 5.67 2.71
CA ASP A 42 -8.45 5.28 3.19
C ASP A 42 -8.34 4.26 4.34
N LEU A 43 -7.46 3.26 4.23
CA LEU A 43 -7.18 2.30 5.31
C LEU A 43 -6.61 2.99 6.55
N LEU A 44 -5.63 3.90 6.39
CA LEU A 44 -4.99 4.55 7.52
C LEU A 44 -5.89 5.59 8.21
N ARG A 45 -6.81 6.21 7.45
CA ARG A 45 -7.74 7.23 7.97
C ARG A 45 -8.93 6.64 8.73
N ASP A 46 -9.48 5.52 8.25
CA ASP A 46 -10.55 4.80 8.95
C ASP A 46 -10.32 3.27 8.90
N PRO A 47 -9.35 2.78 9.70
CA PRO A 47 -8.96 1.38 9.67
C PRO A 47 -10.11 0.42 9.96
N LYS A 48 -10.98 0.77 10.91
CA LYS A 48 -12.09 -0.09 11.30
C LYS A 48 -13.07 -0.28 10.14
N SER A 49 -13.53 0.80 9.52
CA SER A 49 -14.48 0.70 8.42
C SER A 49 -13.87 -0.02 7.21
N MET A 50 -12.59 0.23 6.92
CA MET A 50 -11.91 -0.42 5.80
C MET A 50 -11.67 -1.91 6.04
N MET A 51 -11.31 -2.32 7.25
CA MET A 51 -11.14 -3.73 7.59
C MET A 51 -12.48 -4.48 7.59
N ILE A 52 -13.59 -3.84 7.99
CA ILE A 52 -14.93 -4.44 7.84
C ILE A 52 -15.24 -4.70 6.37
N LYS A 53 -15.06 -3.70 5.49
CA LYS A 53 -15.28 -3.88 4.04
C LYS A 53 -14.38 -4.95 3.42
N TYR A 54 -13.13 -5.02 3.88
CA TYR A 54 -12.19 -6.07 3.46
C TYR A 54 -12.71 -7.46 3.84
N CYS A 55 -13.07 -7.66 5.11
CA CYS A 55 -13.64 -8.91 5.63
C CYS A 55 -14.91 -9.30 4.86
N ASP A 56 -15.84 -8.36 4.68
CA ASP A 56 -17.06 -8.58 3.88
C ASP A 56 -16.74 -9.02 2.45
N GLY A 57 -15.74 -8.37 1.83
CA GLY A 57 -15.32 -8.65 0.46
C GLY A 57 -14.66 -10.02 0.28
N ILE A 58 -14.01 -10.55 1.33
CA ILE A 58 -13.44 -11.90 1.33
C ILE A 58 -14.36 -12.96 1.97
N GLN A 59 -15.57 -12.58 2.39
CA GLN A 59 -16.55 -13.44 3.05
C GLN A 59 -16.09 -14.00 4.40
N GLU A 60 -15.37 -13.19 5.17
CA GLU A 60 -14.92 -13.50 6.53
C GLU A 60 -15.54 -12.55 7.56
N GLU A 61 -15.58 -12.95 8.83
CA GLU A 61 -16.05 -12.08 9.91
C GLU A 61 -14.94 -11.12 10.37
N PHE A 62 -15.32 -9.86 10.63
CA PHE A 62 -14.40 -8.88 11.21
C PHE A 62 -14.04 -9.22 12.66
N ASP A 63 -12.75 -9.38 12.96
CA ASP A 63 -12.23 -9.44 14.33
C ASP A 63 -11.59 -8.09 14.72
N PRO A 64 -12.07 -7.40 15.78
CA PRO A 64 -11.46 -6.18 16.30
C PRO A 64 -9.95 -6.29 16.58
N LYS A 65 -9.42 -7.49 16.85
CA LYS A 65 -7.98 -7.72 17.05
C LYS A 65 -7.14 -7.44 15.80
N MET A 66 -7.73 -7.41 14.61
CA MET A 66 -7.02 -7.03 13.38
C MET A 66 -6.51 -5.58 13.40
N LEU A 67 -7.09 -4.72 14.25
CA LEU A 67 -6.72 -3.31 14.36
C LEU A 67 -5.57 -3.07 15.34
N HIS A 68 -5.24 -4.05 16.17
CA HIS A 68 -4.26 -3.88 17.24
C HIS A 68 -3.35 -5.10 17.39
N TRP A 69 -2.03 -4.86 17.39
CA TRP A 69 -1.03 -5.90 17.56
C TRP A 69 0.06 -5.45 18.52
N LYS A 70 0.88 -6.43 18.96
CA LYS A 70 2.08 -6.14 19.76
C LYS A 70 3.23 -5.81 18.82
N PRO A 71 4.10 -4.84 19.17
CA PRO A 71 5.34 -4.61 18.44
C PRO A 71 6.15 -5.90 18.38
N LEU A 72 6.78 -6.14 17.24
CA LEU A 72 7.58 -7.35 17.02
C LEU A 72 8.87 -6.98 16.30
N THR A 73 9.99 -7.19 16.99
CA THR A 73 11.33 -7.10 16.42
C THR A 73 11.79 -8.51 16.07
N LEU A 74 12.03 -8.76 14.79
CA LEU A 74 12.59 -10.02 14.30
C LEU A 74 14.05 -9.81 13.90
N GLU A 75 14.90 -10.78 14.27
CA GLU A 75 16.31 -10.79 13.89
C GLU A 75 16.51 -10.75 12.36
N GLU A 76 15.62 -11.42 11.62
CA GLU A 76 15.61 -11.46 10.15
C GLU A 76 15.43 -10.07 9.51
N LEU A 77 14.80 -9.14 10.23
CA LEU A 77 14.57 -7.78 9.77
C LEU A 77 15.73 -6.82 10.10
N LYS A 78 16.81 -7.30 10.73
CA LYS A 78 17.99 -6.47 11.02
C LYS A 78 18.67 -5.96 9.76
N ALA A 79 18.63 -6.71 8.66
CA ALA A 79 19.22 -6.30 7.39
C ALA A 79 18.57 -5.04 6.80
N SER A 80 17.33 -4.74 7.18
CA SER A 80 16.56 -3.57 6.77
C SER A 80 16.28 -2.61 7.94
N GLN A 81 17.13 -2.64 8.96
CA GLN A 81 17.05 -1.71 10.10
C GLN A 81 17.15 -0.26 9.62
N GLY A 82 16.29 0.62 10.13
CA GLY A 82 16.10 1.98 9.62
C GLY A 82 14.99 2.10 8.58
N PHE A 83 14.70 1.05 7.79
CA PHE A 83 13.57 1.01 6.86
C PHE A 83 12.32 0.41 7.55
N ASN A 84 12.50 -0.65 8.32
CA ASN A 84 11.39 -1.37 8.98
C ASN A 84 11.06 -0.88 10.41
N ASP A 85 11.72 0.16 10.91
CA ASP A 85 11.59 0.62 12.30
C ASP A 85 10.14 0.99 12.65
N ALA A 86 9.43 1.66 11.73
CA ALA A 86 8.02 2.03 11.91
C ALA A 86 7.11 0.80 12.01
N VAL A 87 7.35 -0.23 11.18
CA VAL A 87 6.57 -1.48 11.20
C VAL A 87 6.85 -2.26 12.48
N GLN A 88 8.13 -2.40 12.87
CA GLN A 88 8.51 -3.17 14.06
C GLN A 88 7.97 -2.59 15.37
N SER A 89 7.83 -1.26 15.43
CA SER A 89 7.31 -0.55 16.60
C SER A 89 5.81 -0.28 16.55
N SER A 90 5.15 -0.57 15.42
CA SER A 90 3.71 -0.34 15.25
C SER A 90 2.87 -1.24 16.16
N THR A 91 1.69 -0.72 16.53
CA THR A 91 0.70 -1.42 17.36
C THR A 91 -0.71 -1.36 16.77
N GLU A 92 -0.89 -0.58 15.72
CA GLU A 92 -2.17 -0.28 15.07
C GLU A 92 -1.89 0.42 13.74
N PHE A 93 -2.92 0.55 12.90
CA PHE A 93 -2.90 1.44 11.76
C PHE A 93 -2.95 2.90 12.23
N LYS A 94 -2.07 3.75 11.70
CA LYS A 94 -2.03 5.17 12.03
C LYS A 94 -1.97 6.00 10.75
N GLU A 95 -2.78 7.05 10.70
CA GLU A 95 -2.66 8.06 9.67
C GLU A 95 -1.26 8.67 9.70
N ILE A 96 -0.64 8.77 8.52
CA ILE A 96 0.70 9.32 8.35
C ILE A 96 0.55 10.68 7.71
N GLN A 97 1.26 11.67 8.25
CA GLN A 97 1.39 12.95 7.58
C GLN A 97 2.58 12.90 6.62
N HIS A 98 2.32 13.16 5.35
CA HIS A 98 3.36 13.28 4.34
C HIS A 98 3.90 14.71 4.37
N GLU A 99 5.13 14.87 4.86
CA GLU A 99 5.83 16.15 4.74
C GLU A 99 6.02 16.49 3.27
N TYR A 100 5.73 17.75 2.92
CA TYR A 100 6.02 18.23 1.58
C TYR A 100 7.53 18.32 1.38
N ILE A 101 8.02 17.58 0.39
CA ILE A 101 9.38 17.71 -0.13
C ILE A 101 9.33 18.03 -1.63
N PRO A 102 10.18 18.94 -2.12
CA PRO A 102 10.25 19.22 -3.55
C PRO A 102 10.75 17.97 -4.29
N TYR A 103 9.90 17.41 -5.15
CA TYR A 103 10.28 16.21 -5.91
C TYR A 103 11.36 16.50 -6.95
N PRO A 104 12.26 15.55 -7.26
CA PRO A 104 13.07 15.59 -8.46
C PRO A 104 12.21 15.57 -9.73
N ASN A 105 12.76 16.02 -10.88
CA ASN A 105 12.03 16.01 -12.15
C ASN A 105 11.61 14.59 -12.57
N VAL A 106 12.48 13.59 -12.36
CA VAL A 106 12.17 12.18 -12.66
C VAL A 106 10.91 11.71 -11.95
N VAL A 107 10.73 12.06 -10.67
CA VAL A 107 9.53 11.71 -9.89
C VAL A 107 8.29 12.42 -10.45
N ARG A 108 8.40 13.72 -10.78
CA ARG A 108 7.28 14.47 -11.39
C ARG A 108 6.84 13.88 -12.72
N ASP A 109 7.78 13.45 -13.55
CA ASP A 109 7.47 12.89 -14.85
C ASP A 109 6.88 11.47 -14.72
N THR A 110 7.38 10.66 -13.78
CA THR A 110 6.76 9.37 -13.44
C THR A 110 5.34 9.54 -12.92
N ILE A 111 5.07 10.54 -12.06
CA ILE A 111 3.70 10.84 -11.61
C ILE A 111 2.78 11.09 -12.80
N LYS A 112 3.19 11.92 -13.78
CA LYS A 112 2.36 12.19 -14.98
C LYS A 112 2.05 10.92 -15.77
N ILE A 113 3.01 10.01 -15.88
CA ILE A 113 2.86 8.73 -16.59
C ILE A 113 1.91 7.79 -15.83
N CYS A 114 2.05 7.70 -14.51
CA CYS A 114 1.29 6.78 -13.67
C CYS A 114 -0.11 7.28 -13.29
N MET A 115 -0.34 8.60 -13.27
CA MET A 115 -1.59 9.20 -12.80
C MET A 115 -2.84 8.67 -13.51
N PRO A 116 -2.87 8.52 -14.85
CA PRO A 116 -4.05 7.96 -15.53
C PRO A 116 -4.38 6.54 -15.06
N ILE A 117 -3.36 5.73 -14.77
CA ILE A 117 -3.52 4.36 -14.27
C ILE A 117 -4.08 4.38 -12.86
N TYR A 118 -3.48 5.19 -11.98
CA TYR A 118 -3.96 5.39 -10.61
C TYR A 118 -5.43 5.80 -10.59
N GLU A 119 -5.80 6.85 -11.33
CA GLU A 119 -7.18 7.35 -11.37
C GLU A 119 -8.18 6.36 -12.01
N ALA A 120 -7.72 5.50 -12.94
CA ALA A 120 -8.54 4.43 -13.48
C ALA A 120 -8.83 3.35 -12.43
N LEU A 121 -7.81 2.86 -11.72
CA LEU A 121 -7.94 1.84 -10.69
C LEU A 121 -8.68 2.34 -9.44
N LYS A 122 -8.42 3.59 -9.04
CA LYS A 122 -9.02 4.26 -7.87
C LYS A 122 -10.55 4.25 -7.87
N LYS A 123 -11.18 4.12 -9.04
CA LYS A 123 -12.65 4.01 -9.18
C LYS A 123 -13.22 2.68 -8.67
N PHE A 124 -12.37 1.67 -8.50
CA PHE A 124 -12.75 0.33 -8.03
C PHE A 124 -12.38 0.08 -6.57
N ARG A 125 -11.79 1.06 -5.88
CA ARG A 125 -11.48 0.92 -4.46
C ARG A 125 -12.75 0.75 -3.63
N ILE A 126 -12.67 -0.04 -2.57
CA ILE A 126 -13.76 -0.24 -1.61
C ILE A 126 -13.82 0.87 -0.56
#